data_AF-A0A538P701-F1
#
_entry.id   AF-A0A538P701-F1
#
_cell.length_a   1.000
_cell.length_b   1.000
_cell.length_c   1.000
_cell.angle_alpha   90.00
_cell.angle_beta   90.00
_cell.angle_gamma   90.00
#
_symmetry.space_group_name_H-M   'P 1'
#
loop_
_entity.id
_entity.type
_entity.pdbx_description
1 polymer ?
#
loop_
_entity_poly.entity_id
_entity_poly.type
_entity_poly.pdbx_seq_one_letter_code
_entity_poly.pdbx_strand_id
1 'polypeptide(L)'
;MHINTHLNFNGRCDEAFKYYAKVLGGEIQFKMTWGESPMANELAAEAHNLIMHASLKIGDGDLMGADSPPGRYTKPTGMNVSIHVKDTGDAERIFKALSEGGEVQMPFQKTFWSPGFGMCVDQFGIPWMVNTEQEVS
;
A
#
# COMPACT_ATOMS: atom_id res chain seq x y z
N MET A 1 15.25 16.41 -1.41
CA MET A 1 15.48 14.98 -1.08
C MET A 1 14.17 14.44 -0.54
N HIS A 2 13.68 13.31 -1.06
CA HIS A 2 12.41 12.69 -0.64
C HIS A 2 12.67 11.21 -0.29
N ILE A 3 11.94 10.68 0.69
CA ILE A 3 11.95 9.26 1.06
C ILE A 3 10.56 8.73 0.76
N ASN A 4 10.47 7.67 -0.05
CA ASN A 4 9.20 7.07 -0.46
C ASN A 4 9.14 5.61 -0.04
N THR A 5 7.94 5.13 0.28
CA THR A 5 7.70 3.71 0.56
C THR A 5 7.55 2.95 -0.76
N HIS A 6 8.35 1.90 -0.94
CA HIS A 6 8.25 1.00 -2.09
C HIS A 6 7.78 -0.38 -1.66
N LEU A 7 6.65 -0.81 -2.19
CA LEU A 7 5.98 -2.07 -1.86
C LEU A 7 6.28 -3.13 -2.92
N ASN A 8 6.57 -4.35 -2.49
CA ASN A 8 6.76 -5.47 -3.38
C ASN A 8 5.59 -6.43 -3.23
N PHE A 9 5.13 -7.00 -4.34
CA PHE A 9 3.99 -7.92 -4.37
C PHE A 9 4.34 -9.23 -5.08
N ASN A 10 3.48 -10.23 -4.91
CA ASN A 10 3.58 -11.51 -5.61
C ASN A 10 2.58 -11.59 -6.77
N GLY A 11 2.75 -10.74 -7.79
CA GLY A 11 1.90 -10.72 -8.98
C GLY A 11 0.54 -10.02 -8.79
N ARG A 12 0.37 -9.24 -7.71
CA ARG A 12 -0.88 -8.53 -7.38
C ARG A 12 -0.69 -7.02 -7.24
N CYS A 13 0.43 -6.45 -7.72
CA CYS A 13 0.71 -5.02 -7.59
C CYS A 13 -0.36 -4.14 -8.25
N ASP A 14 -0.79 -4.46 -9.49
CA ASP A 14 -1.81 -3.68 -10.20
C ASP A 14 -3.15 -3.65 -9.45
N GLU A 15 -3.56 -4.80 -8.93
CA GLU A 15 -4.78 -4.94 -8.14
C GLU A 15 -4.70 -4.15 -6.83
N ALA A 16 -3.58 -4.28 -6.11
CA ALA A 16 -3.31 -3.56 -4.87
C ALA A 16 -3.33 -2.04 -5.08
N PHE A 17 -2.66 -1.54 -6.12
CA PHE A 17 -2.57 -0.10 -6.39
C PHE A 17 -3.91 0.49 -6.81
N LYS A 18 -4.72 -0.22 -7.60
CA LYS A 18 -6.10 0.18 -7.90
C LYS A 18 -6.95 0.25 -6.64
N TYR A 19 -6.79 -0.73 -5.75
CA TYR A 19 -7.50 -0.77 -4.48
C TYR A 19 -7.08 0.40 -3.57
N TYR A 20 -5.78 0.64 -3.41
CA TYR A 20 -5.25 1.75 -2.60
C TYR A 20 -5.66 3.11 -3.14
N ALA A 21 -5.63 3.31 -4.46
CA ALA A 21 -6.11 4.55 -5.07
C ALA A 21 -7.57 4.85 -4.68
N LYS A 22 -8.44 3.83 -4.71
CA LYS A 22 -9.84 3.96 -4.28
C LYS A 22 -9.98 4.21 -2.77
N VAL A 23 -9.28 3.44 -1.93
CA VAL A 23 -9.46 3.49 -0.47
C VAL A 23 -8.88 4.78 0.13
N LEU A 24 -7.70 5.17 -0.35
CA LEU A 24 -6.92 6.29 0.16
C LEU A 24 -7.21 7.60 -0.57
N GLY A 25 -8.05 7.58 -1.62
CA GLY A 25 -8.37 8.75 -2.42
C GLY A 25 -7.17 9.26 -3.24
N GLY A 26 -6.31 8.35 -3.69
CA GLY A 26 -5.10 8.66 -4.44
C GLY A 26 -5.25 8.49 -5.95
N GLU A 27 -4.22 8.91 -6.69
CA GLU A 27 -4.15 8.82 -8.14
C GLU A 27 -2.90 8.05 -8.60
N ILE A 28 -3.08 7.02 -9.43
CA ILE A 28 -1.97 6.30 -10.05
C ILE A 28 -1.32 7.21 -11.10
N GLN A 29 -0.13 7.72 -10.78
CA GLN A 29 0.62 8.64 -11.65
C GLN A 29 1.36 7.91 -12.76
N PHE A 30 1.83 6.70 -12.46
CA PHE A 30 2.60 5.89 -13.41
C PHE A 30 2.35 4.41 -13.15
N LYS A 31 2.35 3.64 -14.24
CA LYS A 31 2.32 2.18 -14.22
C LYS A 31 2.97 1.65 -15.47
N MET A 32 3.88 0.70 -15.33
CA MET A 32 4.52 -0.01 -16.43
C MET A 32 4.67 -1.49 -16.07
N THR A 33 4.29 -2.35 -17.01
CA THR A 33 4.54 -3.79 -16.91
C THR A 33 5.93 -4.13 -17.44
N TRP A 34 6.43 -5.32 -17.12
CA TRP A 34 7.69 -5.80 -17.70
C TRP A 34 7.61 -5.98 -19.23
N GLY A 35 6.44 -6.33 -19.77
CA GLY A 35 6.22 -6.47 -21.22
C GLY A 35 6.25 -5.14 -21.99
N GLU A 36 5.98 -4.03 -21.30
CA GLU A 36 6.09 -2.67 -21.86
C GLU A 36 7.52 -2.11 -21.76
N SER A 37 8.41 -2.80 -21.04
CA SER A 37 9.78 -2.35 -20.82
C SER A 37 10.69 -2.68 -22.02
N PRO A 38 11.81 -1.96 -22.20
CA PRO A 38 12.84 -2.30 -23.18
C PRO A 38 13.44 -3.70 -22.99
N MET A 39 13.28 -4.29 -21.81
CA MET A 39 13.80 -5.61 -21.44
C MET A 39 12.80 -6.75 -21.69
N ALA A 40 11.62 -6.48 -22.27
CA ALA A 40 10.57 -7.47 -22.47
C ALA A 40 11.06 -8.75 -23.19
N ASN A 41 11.95 -8.60 -24.18
CA ASN A 41 12.49 -9.72 -24.96
C ASN A 41 13.47 -10.61 -24.18
N GLU A 42 13.97 -10.14 -23.03
CA GLU A 42 14.86 -10.90 -22.14
C GLU A 42 14.08 -11.70 -21.08
N LEU A 43 12.76 -11.52 -21.02
CA LEU A 43 11.89 -12.11 -20.01
C LEU A 43 10.97 -13.15 -20.65
N ALA A 44 10.67 -14.18 -19.87
CA ALA A 44 9.63 -15.15 -20.23
C ALA A 44 8.27 -14.43 -20.36
N ALA A 45 7.44 -14.86 -21.31
CA ALA A 45 6.16 -14.21 -21.62
C ALA A 45 5.22 -14.14 -20.40
N GLU A 46 5.33 -15.10 -19.48
CA GLU A 46 4.56 -15.16 -18.24
C GLU A 46 4.87 -13.99 -17.31
N ALA A 47 6.09 -13.42 -17.39
CA ALA A 47 6.49 -12.27 -16.60
C ALA A 47 6.02 -10.93 -17.19
N HIS A 48 5.55 -10.90 -18.44
CA HIS A 48 5.24 -9.65 -19.13
C HIS A 48 4.12 -8.86 -18.47
N ASN A 49 3.16 -9.53 -17.82
CA ASN A 49 2.03 -8.90 -17.15
C ASN A 49 2.35 -8.42 -15.73
N LEU A 50 3.51 -8.78 -15.18
CA LEU A 50 3.93 -8.33 -13.85
C LEU A 50 4.25 -6.83 -13.89
N ILE A 51 3.90 -6.11 -12.84
CA ILE A 51 4.23 -4.69 -12.73
C ILE A 51 5.73 -4.55 -12.48
N MET A 52 6.41 -3.87 -13.39
CA MET A 52 7.82 -3.48 -13.22
C MET A 52 7.92 -2.30 -12.26
N HIS A 53 7.05 -1.30 -12.43
CA HIS A 53 6.98 -0.15 -11.55
C HIS A 53 5.60 0.52 -11.63
N ALA A 54 5.08 0.93 -10.48
CA ALA A 54 3.90 1.78 -10.35
C ALA A 54 4.14 2.84 -9.27
N SER A 55 3.52 4.01 -9.43
CA SER A 55 3.52 5.06 -8.43
C SER A 55 2.11 5.62 -8.22
N LEU A 56 1.73 5.80 -6.97
CA LEU A 56 0.43 6.26 -6.52
C LEU A 56 0.61 7.49 -5.62
N LYS A 57 0.08 8.63 -6.06
CA LYS A 57 0.06 9.87 -5.29
C LYS A 57 -1.09 9.86 -4.30
N ILE A 58 -0.82 10.13 -3.01
CA ILE A 58 -1.84 10.19 -1.95
C ILE A 58 -1.57 11.42 -1.10
N GLY A 59 -2.41 12.44 -1.22
CA GLY A 59 -2.15 13.75 -0.60
C GLY A 59 -0.76 14.27 -0.98
N ASP A 60 0.06 14.58 0.01
CA ASP A 60 1.43 15.06 -0.20
C ASP A 60 2.47 13.93 -0.34
N GLY A 61 2.10 12.68 -0.04
CA GLY A 61 2.98 11.50 -0.08
C GLY A 61 2.85 10.68 -1.36
N ASP A 62 3.73 9.69 -1.51
CA ASP A 62 3.77 8.77 -2.65
C ASP A 62 4.00 7.33 -2.18
N LEU A 63 3.23 6.39 -2.74
CA LEU A 63 3.50 4.96 -2.66
C LEU A 63 4.04 4.48 -4.00
N MET A 64 5.13 3.72 -3.97
CA MET A 64 5.70 3.07 -5.14
C MET A 64 5.55 1.56 -5.02
N GLY A 65 5.50 0.84 -6.14
CA GLY A 65 5.32 -0.59 -6.09
C GLY A 65 5.80 -1.35 -7.33
N ALA A 66 6.08 -2.62 -7.13
CA ALA A 66 6.39 -3.57 -8.20
C ALA A 66 5.98 -5.00 -7.80
N ASP A 67 5.82 -5.85 -8.80
CA ASP A 67 5.77 -7.30 -8.59
C ASP A 67 7.19 -7.86 -8.54
N SER A 68 7.45 -8.67 -7.51
CA SER A 68 8.71 -9.41 -7.40
C SER A 68 8.80 -10.47 -8.50
N PRO A 69 10.02 -10.76 -8.99
CA PRO A 69 10.21 -11.88 -9.90
C PRO A 69 9.74 -13.21 -9.27
N PRO A 70 9.29 -14.19 -10.08
CA PRO A 70 8.84 -15.48 -9.59
C PRO A 70 9.85 -16.13 -8.64
N GLY A 71 9.37 -16.61 -7.48
CA GLY A 71 10.18 -17.26 -6.46
C GLY A 71 11.07 -16.32 -5.62
N ARG A 72 11.03 -15.00 -5.86
CA ARG A 72 11.81 -14.01 -5.09
C ARG A 72 10.99 -13.19 -4.10
N TYR A 73 9.66 -13.29 -4.15
CA TYR A 73 8.80 -12.58 -3.21
C TYR A 73 9.01 -13.09 -1.78
N THR A 74 9.16 -12.14 -0.85
CA THR A 74 9.12 -12.40 0.60
C THR A 74 8.08 -11.49 1.21
N LYS A 75 7.23 -12.03 2.09
CA LYS A 75 6.23 -11.24 2.81
C LYS A 75 6.93 -10.12 3.60
N PRO A 76 6.40 -8.88 3.59
CA PRO A 76 6.96 -7.79 4.39
C PRO A 76 7.03 -8.18 5.87
N THR A 77 8.17 -7.89 6.52
CA THR A 77 8.39 -8.13 7.95
C THR A 77 9.27 -7.05 8.53
N GLY A 78 9.11 -6.74 9.82
CA GLY A 78 9.87 -5.69 10.51
C GLY A 78 9.53 -4.25 10.08
N MET A 79 8.42 -4.04 9.36
CA MET A 79 7.96 -2.73 8.92
C MET A 79 6.44 -2.61 8.92
N ASN A 80 5.94 -1.37 8.88
CA ASN A 80 4.54 -1.03 8.62
C ASN A 80 4.48 0.20 7.71
N VAL A 81 3.43 0.30 6.89
CA VAL A 81 3.07 1.55 6.21
C VAL A 81 2.17 2.35 7.15
N SER A 82 2.66 3.50 7.63
CA SER A 82 1.90 4.36 8.53
C SER A 82 1.17 5.43 7.74
N ILE A 83 -0.14 5.53 7.92
CA ILE A 83 -0.95 6.63 7.39
C ILE A 83 -1.49 7.48 8.54
N HIS A 84 -1.41 8.78 8.34
CA HIS A 84 -1.85 9.79 9.28
C HIS A 84 -3.00 10.56 8.65
N VAL A 85 -4.16 10.55 9.31
CA VAL A 85 -5.42 11.08 8.79
C VAL A 85 -5.96 12.06 9.81
N LYS A 86 -6.45 13.21 9.36
CA LYS A 86 -6.93 14.27 10.26
C LYS A 86 -8.29 13.93 10.87
N ASP A 87 -9.20 13.41 10.06
CA ASP A 87 -10.54 13.05 10.50
C ASP A 87 -10.60 11.60 11.01
N THR A 88 -11.22 11.40 12.17
CA THR A 88 -11.33 10.06 12.77
C THR A 88 -12.27 9.14 11.98
N GLY A 89 -13.33 9.68 11.40
CA GLY A 89 -14.28 8.91 10.60
C GLY A 89 -13.63 8.40 9.31
N ASP A 90 -12.82 9.23 8.65
CA ASP A 90 -12.02 8.82 7.50
C ASP A 90 -10.96 7.78 7.88
N ALA A 91 -10.27 7.96 9.01
CA ALA A 91 -9.31 6.98 9.52
C ALA A 91 -9.99 5.61 9.76
N GLU A 92 -11.16 5.59 10.39
CA GLU A 92 -11.93 4.37 10.63
C GLU A 92 -12.40 3.72 9.31
N ARG A 93 -12.90 4.53 8.36
CA ARG A 93 -13.30 4.06 7.01
C ARG A 93 -12.13 3.41 6.28
N ILE A 94 -10.97 4.06 6.30
CA ILE A 94 -9.75 3.55 5.65
C ILE A 94 -9.29 2.26 6.33
N PHE A 95 -9.22 2.23 7.66
CA PHE A 95 -8.85 1.02 8.41
C PHE A 95 -9.78 -0.14 8.07
N LYS A 96 -11.10 0.08 8.08
CA LYS A 96 -12.08 -0.96 7.76
C LYS A 96 -11.85 -1.52 6.37
N ALA A 97 -11.63 -0.65 5.38
CA ALA A 97 -11.33 -1.09 4.02
C ALA A 97 -10.01 -1.89 3.95
N LEU A 98 -8.90 -1.35 4.46
CA LEU A 98 -7.61 -2.04 4.43
C LEU A 98 -7.64 -3.39 5.15
N SER A 99 -8.43 -3.52 6.22
CA SER A 99 -8.59 -4.78 6.96
C SER A 99 -9.51 -5.81 6.27
N GLU A 100 -10.27 -5.41 5.26
CA GLU A 100 -11.21 -6.29 4.56
C GLU A 100 -10.47 -7.40 3.80
N GLY A 101 -10.82 -8.66 4.10
CA GLY A 101 -10.13 -9.82 3.53
C GLY A 101 -8.69 -10.03 4.03
N GLY A 102 -8.25 -9.22 4.99
CA GLY A 102 -6.94 -9.30 5.63
C GLY A 102 -7.01 -9.83 7.06
N GLU A 103 -6.03 -9.43 7.87
CA GLU A 103 -5.89 -9.77 9.28
C GLU A 103 -5.85 -8.50 10.14
N VAL A 104 -6.78 -8.39 11.10
CA VAL A 104 -6.73 -7.32 12.10
C VAL A 104 -5.75 -7.73 13.20
N GLN A 105 -4.67 -6.96 13.37
CA GLN A 105 -3.69 -7.13 14.44
C GLN A 105 -4.06 -6.33 15.68
N MET A 106 -4.61 -5.14 15.48
CA MET A 106 -5.17 -4.28 16.51
C MET A 106 -6.43 -3.60 15.97
N PRO A 107 -7.61 -3.83 16.57
CA PRO A 107 -8.83 -3.14 16.16
C PRO A 107 -8.68 -1.63 16.26
N PHE A 108 -9.32 -0.90 15.35
CA PHE A 108 -9.33 0.55 15.38
C PHE A 108 -10.06 1.05 16.62
N GLN A 109 -9.36 1.78 17.48
CA GLN A 109 -9.89 2.29 18.74
C GLN A 109 -9.10 3.51 19.21
N LYS A 110 -9.67 4.27 20.14
CA LYS A 110 -8.96 5.37 20.80
C LYS A 110 -7.78 4.85 21.62
N THR A 111 -6.66 5.55 21.57
CA THR A 111 -5.47 5.28 22.41
C THR A 111 -5.09 6.52 23.23
N PHE A 112 -4.07 6.42 24.09
CA PHE A 112 -3.63 7.58 24.88
C PHE A 112 -2.98 8.68 24.03
N TRP A 113 -2.51 8.36 22.81
CA TRP A 113 -1.79 9.27 21.91
C TRP A 113 -2.57 9.61 20.64
N SER A 114 -3.74 9.01 20.41
CA SER A 114 -4.51 9.20 19.19
C SER A 114 -6.01 9.10 19.44
N PRO A 115 -6.83 9.97 18.80
CA PRO A 115 -8.29 9.79 18.75
C PRO A 115 -8.71 8.44 18.18
N GLY A 116 -7.93 7.86 17.27
CA GLY A 116 -8.18 6.56 16.66
C GLY A 116 -6.92 5.93 16.07
N PHE A 117 -6.63 4.69 16.45
CA PHE A 117 -5.48 3.94 15.96
C PHE A 117 -5.84 2.48 15.75
N GLY A 118 -5.37 1.89 14.65
CA GLY A 118 -5.54 0.47 14.34
C GLY A 118 -4.39 -0.09 13.51
N MET A 119 -4.21 -1.41 13.58
CA MET A 119 -3.19 -2.15 12.83
C MET A 119 -3.81 -3.34 12.11
N CYS A 120 -3.49 -3.51 10.84
CA CYS A 120 -3.94 -4.66 10.05
C CYS A 120 -2.91 -5.05 8.99
N VAL A 121 -2.96 -6.30 8.56
CA VAL A 121 -2.34 -6.75 7.31
C VAL A 121 -3.45 -6.86 6.28
N ASP A 122 -3.33 -6.17 5.14
CA ASP A 122 -4.38 -6.20 4.12
C ASP A 122 -4.43 -7.52 3.32
N GLN A 123 -5.42 -7.66 2.45
CA GLN A 123 -5.57 -8.82 1.56
C GLN A 123 -4.42 -9.04 0.56
N PHE A 124 -3.50 -8.08 0.43
CA PHE A 124 -2.29 -8.15 -0.40
C PHE A 124 -1.04 -8.49 0.42
N GLY A 125 -1.16 -8.56 1.76
CA GLY A 125 -0.09 -8.88 2.68
C GLY A 125 0.73 -7.68 3.16
N ILE A 126 0.25 -6.45 2.94
CA ILE A 126 0.94 -5.25 3.39
C ILE A 126 0.50 -4.88 4.82
N PRO A 127 1.44 -4.73 5.77
CA PRO A 127 1.13 -4.30 7.13
C PRO A 127 0.93 -2.79 7.21
N TRP A 128 -0.20 -2.36 7.75
CA TRP A 128 -0.64 -0.96 7.87
C TRP A 128 -0.82 -0.54 9.32
N MET A 129 -0.45 0.71 9.61
CA MET A 129 -0.88 1.44 10.80
C MET A 129 -1.73 2.63 10.36
N VAL A 130 -2.97 2.70 10.84
CA VAL A 130 -3.88 3.82 10.55
C VAL A 130 -4.01 4.64 11.81
N ASN A 131 -3.63 5.91 11.73
CA ASN A 131 -3.59 6.81 12.87
C ASN A 131 -4.35 8.09 12.59
N THR A 132 -5.22 8.50 13.52
CA THR A 132 -5.77 9.84 13.53
C THR A 132 -4.77 10.83 14.14
N GLU A 133 -4.48 11.92 13.46
CA GLU A 133 -3.64 12.99 14.01
C GLU A 133 -4.31 13.64 15.22
N GLN A 134 -3.55 13.89 16.29
CA GLN A 134 -3.98 14.85 17.30
C GLN A 134 -3.72 16.25 16.76
N GLU A 135 -4.73 17.12 16.78
CA GLU A 135 -4.46 18.56 16.66
C GLU A 135 -3.58 18.96 17.84
N VAL A 136 -2.35 19.37 17.54
CA VAL A 136 -1.50 20.01 18.53
C VAL A 136 -2.05 21.44 18.68
N SER A 137 -2.77 21.68 19.77
CA SER A 137 -3.23 23.03 20.17
C SER A 137 -2.07 23.98 20.42
#